data_AF-A0A920MMU4-F1
#
_entry.id   AF-A0A920MMU4-F1
#
_cell.length_a   1.000
_cell.length_b   1.000
_cell.length_c   1.000
_cell.angle_alpha   90.00
_cell.angle_beta   90.00
_cell.angle_gamma   90.00
#
_symmetry.space_group_name_H-M   'P 1'
#
loop_
_entity.id
_entity.type
_entity.pdbx_description
1 polymer ?
#
loop_
_entity_poly.entity_id
_entity_poly.type
_entity_poly.pdbx_seq_one_letter_code
_entity_poly.pdbx_strand_id
1 'polypeptide(L)'
;MYTCTCCNYSTPHQSNYKRHIETSKHKKIIEELQKQKSINAGPLMLVIARLEESNARLEESNKQLQENYTTLQERMSVLEKSVANKKNIGPIGTINNYNTTVNNQVNIQIENFGNESISHIQDKQKIDMLNSPNMALRAMLEYVHFNANKPEFQNIKWTNMQKPLILTKRGDGIDGWSLDNRDETLEELTRNLVNFMDEIRDEYGGSDVFKNKTNGEKINDLIQIMNTPDEDLSDPEKKHKKQVINKLGVHLYQCTKAQKNKK
;
A
#
# COMPACT_ATOMS: atom_id res chain seq x y z
N MET A 1 51.70 18.48 -41.95
CA MET A 1 51.48 19.60 -41.00
C MET A 1 51.50 19.01 -39.60
N TYR A 2 52.31 19.56 -38.69
CA TYR A 2 52.49 19.05 -37.33
C TYR A 2 51.65 19.87 -36.35
N THR A 3 50.80 19.22 -35.57
CA THR A 3 49.85 19.88 -34.65
C THR A 3 49.99 19.35 -33.21
N CYS A 4 49.85 20.22 -32.20
CA CYS A 4 49.62 19.84 -30.81
C CYS A 4 48.24 20.34 -30.40
N THR A 5 47.35 19.39 -30.11
CA THR A 5 45.97 19.63 -29.64
C THR A 5 45.95 20.31 -28.26
N CYS A 6 46.89 19.91 -27.41
CA CYS A 6 47.19 20.44 -26.08
C CYS A 6 47.38 21.96 -26.00
N CYS A 7 48.00 22.56 -27.02
CA CYS A 7 48.38 23.97 -27.05
C CYS A 7 47.80 24.71 -28.25
N ASN A 8 46.93 24.04 -29.02
CA ASN A 8 46.42 24.49 -30.31
C ASN A 8 47.51 25.07 -31.24
N TYR A 9 48.68 24.43 -31.27
CA TYR A 9 49.86 24.85 -32.05
C TYR A 9 49.94 24.06 -33.36
N SER A 10 50.27 24.73 -34.47
CA SER A 10 50.44 24.09 -35.78
C SER A 10 51.64 24.65 -36.54
N THR A 11 52.38 23.78 -37.23
CA THR A 11 53.53 24.19 -38.05
C THR A 11 53.76 23.21 -39.21
N PRO A 12 54.22 23.66 -40.39
CA PRO A 12 54.62 22.75 -41.47
C PRO A 12 55.97 22.06 -41.20
N HIS A 13 56.81 22.59 -40.29
CA HIS A 13 58.18 22.12 -40.08
C HIS A 13 58.34 21.27 -38.82
N GLN A 14 58.93 20.09 -38.98
CA GLN A 14 59.14 19.12 -37.88
C GLN A 14 60.07 19.65 -36.78
N SER A 15 61.12 20.39 -37.14
CA SER A 15 62.08 20.97 -36.20
C SER A 15 61.43 21.96 -35.23
N ASN A 16 60.51 22.78 -35.74
CA ASN A 16 59.73 23.71 -34.92
C ASN A 16 58.79 22.98 -33.96
N TYR A 17 58.16 21.89 -34.41
CA TYR A 17 57.32 21.06 -33.57
C TYR A 17 58.11 20.35 -32.45
N LYS A 18 59.29 19.80 -32.77
CA LYS A 18 60.20 19.19 -31.78
C LYS A 18 60.61 20.20 -30.71
N ARG A 19 61.00 21.41 -31.11
CA ARG A 19 61.31 22.49 -30.16
C ARG A 19 60.09 22.90 -29.35
N HIS A 20 58.89 22.93 -29.94
CA HIS A 20 57.64 23.26 -29.24
C HIS A 20 57.36 22.31 -28.08
N ILE A 21 57.42 20.99 -28.28
CA ILE A 21 57.16 20.00 -27.22
C ILE A 21 58.20 20.03 -26.08
N GLU A 22 59.40 20.56 -26.36
CA GLU A 22 60.45 20.72 -25.37
C GLU A 22 60.32 22.00 -24.52
N THR A 23 59.47 22.95 -24.95
CA THR A 23 59.29 24.23 -24.24
C THR A 23 58.71 24.03 -22.85
N SER A 24 59.14 24.87 -21.90
CA SER A 24 58.61 24.86 -20.54
C SER A 24 57.11 25.15 -20.49
N LYS A 25 56.56 25.88 -21.46
CA LYS A 25 55.12 26.12 -21.57
C LYS A 25 54.34 24.84 -21.90
N HIS A 26 54.81 24.07 -22.89
CA HIS A 26 54.19 22.80 -23.26
C HIS A 26 54.27 21.78 -22.11
N LYS A 27 55.44 21.64 -21.49
CA LYS A 27 55.65 20.71 -20.37
C LYS A 27 54.74 21.00 -19.18
N LYS A 28 54.56 22.28 -18.80
CA LYS A 28 53.63 22.69 -17.73
C LYS A 28 52.18 22.30 -18.03
N ILE A 29 51.71 22.50 -19.27
CA ILE A 29 50.36 22.11 -19.69
C ILE A 29 50.19 20.59 -19.57
N ILE A 30 51.18 19.80 -20.00
CA ILE A 30 51.14 18.33 -19.86
C ILE A 30 51.11 17.90 -18.39
N GLU A 31 51.92 18.52 -17.53
CA GLU A 31 51.93 18.24 -16.09
C GLU A 31 50.57 18.58 -15.42
N GLU A 32 49.93 19.68 -15.79
CA GLU A 32 48.60 20.06 -15.29
C GLU A 32 47.52 19.07 -15.75
N LEU A 33 47.55 18.65 -17.02
CA LEU A 33 46.64 17.64 -17.56
C LEU A 33 46.82 16.28 -16.88
N GLN A 34 48.06 15.88 -16.57
CA GLN A 34 48.35 14.65 -15.83
C GLN A 34 47.83 14.71 -14.38
N LYS A 35 47.96 15.87 -13.71
CA LYS A 35 47.41 16.08 -12.36
C LYS A 35 45.88 16.01 -12.35
N GLN A 36 45.19 16.61 -13.33
CA GLN A 36 43.72 16.52 -13.46
C GLN A 36 43.24 15.08 -13.70
N LYS A 37 43.99 14.28 -14.47
CA LYS A 37 43.66 12.88 -14.74
C LYS A 37 43.77 11.98 -13.50
N SER A 38 44.70 12.30 -12.59
CA SER A 38 44.88 11.61 -11.30
C SER A 38 43.75 11.92 -10.31
N ILE A 39 43.28 13.17 -10.25
CA ILE A 39 42.22 13.61 -9.33
C ILE A 39 40.85 13.02 -9.72
N ASN A 40 40.58 12.88 -11.03
CA ASN A 40 39.29 12.41 -11.54
C ASN A 40 39.17 10.88 -11.64
N ALA A 41 40.27 10.12 -11.48
CA ALA A 41 40.26 8.66 -11.55
C ALA A 41 39.55 7.99 -10.35
N GLY A 42 39.71 8.55 -9.14
CA GLY A 42 39.12 8.00 -7.91
C GLY A 42 37.59 8.04 -7.89
N PRO A 43 36.94 9.20 -8.09
CA PRO A 43 35.48 9.30 -8.11
C PRO A 43 34.85 8.46 -9.23
N LEU A 44 35.48 8.40 -10.41
CA LEU A 44 35.00 7.61 -11.54
C LEU A 44 35.05 6.10 -11.23
N MET A 45 36.11 5.62 -10.58
CA MET A 45 36.25 4.22 -10.18
C MET A 45 35.21 3.80 -9.14
N LEU A 46 34.86 4.70 -8.20
CA LEU A 46 33.80 4.44 -7.22
C LEU A 46 32.42 4.34 -7.88
N VAL A 47 32.15 5.17 -8.89
CA VAL A 47 30.90 5.13 -9.66
C VAL A 47 30.82 3.85 -10.49
N ILE A 48 31.91 3.43 -11.14
CA ILE A 48 31.97 2.19 -11.91
C ILE A 48 31.69 0.98 -11.00
N ALA A 49 32.33 0.90 -9.83
CA ALA A 49 32.09 -0.20 -8.89
C ALA A 49 30.62 -0.26 -8.41
N ARG A 50 29.99 0.90 -8.17
CA ARG A 50 28.56 0.97 -7.81
C ARG A 50 27.65 0.54 -8.96
N LEU A 51 27.99 0.91 -10.20
CA LEU A 51 27.24 0.49 -11.38
C LEU A 51 27.35 -1.01 -11.62
N GLU A 52 28.53 -1.59 -11.45
CA GLU A 52 28.75 -3.04 -11.53
C GLU A 52 27.94 -3.79 -10.47
N GLU A 53 27.95 -3.32 -9.22
CA GLU A 53 27.15 -3.91 -8.15
C GLU A 53 25.64 -3.80 -8.43
N SER A 54 25.19 -2.64 -8.94
CA SER A 54 23.80 -2.44 -9.33
C SER A 54 23.38 -3.36 -10.48
N ASN A 55 24.25 -3.56 -11.47
CA ASN A 55 24.01 -4.45 -12.60
C ASN A 55 23.92 -5.91 -12.15
N ALA A 56 24.82 -6.36 -11.27
CA ALA A 56 24.76 -7.71 -10.70
C ALA A 56 23.44 -7.95 -9.93
N ARG A 57 22.96 -6.96 -9.16
CA ARG A 57 21.65 -7.03 -8.48
C ARG A 57 20.48 -7.10 -9.47
N LEU A 58 20.54 -6.35 -10.57
CA LEU A 58 19.53 -6.37 -11.63
C LEU A 58 19.48 -7.72 -12.36
N GLU A 59 20.65 -8.32 -12.66
CA GLU A 59 20.75 -9.63 -13.28
C GLU A 59 20.12 -10.73 -12.40
N GLU A 60 20.41 -10.71 -11.10
CA GLU A 60 19.81 -11.66 -10.14
C GLU A 60 18.28 -11.50 -10.05
N SER A 61 17.79 -10.26 -10.00
CA SER A 61 16.34 -9.97 -10.02
C SER A 61 15.67 -10.49 -11.30
N ASN A 62 16.29 -10.28 -12.46
CA ASN A 62 15.79 -10.78 -13.74
C ASN A 62 15.75 -12.30 -13.79
N LYS A 63 16.75 -12.99 -13.21
CA LYS A 63 16.75 -14.44 -13.11
C LYS A 63 15.58 -14.96 -12.27
N GLN A 64 15.35 -14.36 -11.10
CA GLN A 64 14.20 -14.71 -10.25
C GLN A 64 12.86 -14.45 -10.95
N LEU A 65 12.77 -13.39 -11.75
CA LEU A 65 11.56 -13.09 -12.52
C LEU A 65 11.28 -14.16 -13.60
N GLN A 66 12.33 -14.65 -14.28
CA GLN A 66 12.22 -15.74 -15.25
C GLN A 66 11.79 -17.07 -14.59
N GLU A 67 12.35 -17.40 -13.43
CA GLU A 67 11.96 -18.59 -12.64
C GLU A 67 10.49 -18.49 -12.16
N ASN A 68 10.05 -17.31 -11.75
CA ASN A 68 8.65 -17.09 -11.39
C ASN A 68 7.72 -17.18 -12.61
N TYR A 69 8.12 -16.66 -13.76
CA TYR A 69 7.34 -16.72 -15.00
C TYR A 69 7.14 -18.17 -15.48
N THR A 70 8.20 -18.98 -15.47
CA THR A 70 8.13 -20.40 -15.83
C THR A 70 7.22 -21.17 -14.86
N THR A 71 7.37 -20.96 -13.55
CA THR A 71 6.48 -21.55 -12.53
C THR A 71 5.01 -21.17 -12.75
N LEU A 72 4.75 -19.91 -13.13
CA LEU A 72 3.40 -19.43 -13.39
C LEU A 72 2.80 -20.11 -14.64
N GLN A 73 3.56 -20.26 -15.71
CA GLN A 73 3.14 -20.96 -16.93
C GLN A 73 2.78 -22.43 -16.64
N GLU A 74 3.59 -23.12 -15.82
CA GLU A 74 3.30 -24.50 -15.41
C GLU A 74 1.98 -24.60 -14.63
N ARG A 75 1.74 -23.67 -13.69
CA ARG A 75 0.46 -23.62 -12.94
C ARG A 75 -0.73 -23.35 -13.85
N MET A 76 -0.59 -22.45 -14.83
CA MET A 76 -1.64 -22.18 -15.83
C MET A 76 -1.98 -23.43 -16.63
N SER A 77 -0.97 -24.20 -17.08
CA SER A 77 -1.19 -25.45 -17.81
C SER A 77 -1.94 -26.50 -16.98
N VAL A 78 -1.65 -26.60 -15.68
CA VAL A 78 -2.38 -27.51 -14.77
C VAL A 78 -3.83 -27.08 -14.60
N LEU A 79 -4.09 -25.77 -14.47
CA LEU A 79 -5.44 -25.23 -14.37
C LEU A 79 -6.26 -25.48 -15.64
N GLU A 80 -5.70 -25.25 -16.82
CA GLU A 80 -6.37 -25.53 -18.11
C GLU A 80 -6.80 -26.99 -18.22
N LYS A 81 -5.93 -27.93 -17.83
CA LYS A 81 -6.25 -29.37 -17.80
C LYS A 81 -7.35 -29.71 -16.79
N SER A 82 -7.39 -29.02 -15.65
CA SER A 82 -8.44 -29.21 -14.63
C SER A 82 -9.81 -28.66 -15.07
N VAL A 83 -9.84 -27.60 -15.88
CA VAL A 83 -11.07 -26.99 -16.43
C VAL A 83 -11.63 -27.84 -17.59
N ALA A 84 -10.77 -28.44 -18.42
CA ALA A 84 -11.20 -29.33 -19.50
C ALA A 84 -11.96 -30.57 -18.99
N ASN A 85 -11.59 -31.10 -17.81
CA ASN A 85 -12.25 -32.27 -17.20
C ASN A 85 -13.66 -31.99 -16.64
N LYS A 86 -14.10 -30.73 -16.52
CA LYS A 86 -15.46 -30.39 -16.03
C LYS A 86 -16.51 -30.22 -17.12
N LYS A 87 -16.15 -30.28 -18.41
CA LYS A 87 -17.07 -30.10 -19.54
C LYS A 87 -17.69 -31.40 -20.09
N ASN A 88 -17.34 -32.57 -19.55
CA ASN A 88 -17.96 -33.86 -19.91
C ASN A 88 -18.97 -34.31 -18.85
N ILE A 89 -20.13 -33.66 -18.81
CA ILE A 89 -21.34 -34.23 -18.21
C ILE A 89 -22.39 -34.24 -19.32
N GLY A 90 -22.58 -35.41 -19.93
CA GLY A 90 -23.66 -35.62 -20.91
C GLY A 90 -25.05 -35.49 -20.25
N PRO A 91 -26.13 -35.37 -21.05
CA PRO A 91 -27.47 -35.27 -20.51
C PRO A 91 -27.85 -36.58 -19.81
N ILE A 92 -27.93 -36.56 -18.48
CA ILE A 92 -28.41 -37.70 -17.69
C ILE A 92 -29.92 -37.61 -17.56
N GLY A 93 -30.58 -38.69 -17.97
CA GLY A 93 -32.03 -38.85 -18.00
C GLY A 93 -32.71 -38.73 -16.65
N THR A 94 -33.96 -38.28 -16.75
CA THR A 94 -34.96 -38.15 -15.70
C THR A 94 -35.05 -39.38 -14.79
N ILE A 95 -34.76 -39.19 -13.49
CA ILE A 95 -35.27 -40.04 -12.41
C ILE A 95 -35.79 -39.11 -11.31
N ASN A 96 -37.11 -39.14 -11.14
CA ASN A 96 -37.83 -38.45 -10.07
C ASN A 96 -37.48 -39.09 -8.72
N ASN A 97 -36.80 -38.35 -7.85
CA ASN A 97 -36.85 -38.59 -6.42
C ASN A 97 -36.84 -37.23 -5.71
N TYR A 98 -37.92 -36.96 -4.98
CA TYR A 98 -38.09 -35.75 -4.20
C TYR A 98 -37.10 -35.71 -3.04
N ASN A 99 -35.93 -35.12 -3.29
CA ASN A 99 -35.13 -34.45 -2.27
C ASN A 99 -34.83 -33.06 -2.80
N THR A 100 -35.58 -32.07 -2.33
CA THR A 100 -35.37 -30.66 -2.63
C THR A 100 -34.03 -30.22 -2.04
N THR A 101 -32.95 -30.46 -2.79
CA THR A 101 -31.70 -29.75 -2.57
C THR A 101 -31.91 -28.34 -3.08
N VAL A 102 -32.32 -27.44 -2.19
CA VAL A 102 -32.33 -26.01 -2.47
C VAL A 102 -30.87 -25.59 -2.61
N ASN A 103 -30.35 -25.63 -3.85
CA ASN A 103 -29.11 -24.96 -4.18
C ASN A 103 -29.39 -23.46 -4.17
N ASN A 104 -29.40 -22.88 -2.97
CA ASN A 104 -29.44 -21.43 -2.79
C ASN A 104 -28.09 -20.89 -3.28
N GLN A 105 -28.02 -20.53 -4.56
CA GLN A 105 -26.87 -19.84 -5.12
C GLN A 105 -26.90 -18.40 -4.58
N VAL A 106 -26.37 -18.20 -3.37
CA VAL A 106 -26.28 -16.88 -2.74
C VAL A 106 -25.22 -16.07 -3.48
N ASN A 107 -25.67 -15.19 -4.38
CA ASN A 107 -24.79 -14.22 -5.03
C ASN A 107 -24.47 -13.09 -4.03
N ILE A 108 -23.41 -13.27 -3.22
CA ILE A 108 -22.95 -12.25 -2.27
C ILE A 108 -22.15 -11.21 -3.06
N GLN A 109 -22.76 -10.04 -3.30
CA GLN A 109 -22.01 -8.87 -3.78
C GLN A 109 -21.13 -8.39 -2.62
N ILE A 110 -19.81 -8.42 -2.81
CA ILE A 110 -18.85 -7.95 -1.80
C ILE A 110 -18.69 -6.45 -2.00
N GLU A 111 -18.82 -5.68 -0.93
CA GLU A 111 -18.60 -4.24 -0.96
C GLU A 111 -17.11 -3.92 -0.95
N ASN A 112 -16.73 -2.93 -1.77
CA ASN A 112 -15.35 -2.48 -1.82
C ASN A 112 -15.02 -1.61 -0.60
N PHE A 113 -13.74 -1.61 -0.23
CA PHE A 113 -13.20 -0.67 0.75
C PHE A 113 -13.33 0.76 0.22
N GLY A 114 -13.84 1.66 1.06
CA GLY A 114 -14.16 3.05 0.73
C GLY A 114 -15.61 3.29 0.26
N ASN A 115 -16.37 2.22 -0.02
CA ASN A 115 -17.79 2.30 -0.40
C ASN A 115 -18.70 1.71 0.68
N GLU A 116 -18.28 1.73 1.95
CA GLU A 116 -19.04 1.14 3.02
C GLU A 116 -20.36 1.89 3.29
N SER A 117 -21.33 1.17 3.86
CA SER A 117 -22.56 1.75 4.36
C SER A 117 -22.83 1.27 5.78
N ILE A 118 -23.56 2.07 6.56
CA ILE A 118 -24.03 1.72 7.90
C ILE A 118 -25.49 1.26 7.93
N SER A 119 -26.13 1.10 6.77
CA SER A 119 -27.55 0.75 6.62
C SER A 119 -27.93 -0.60 7.25
N HIS A 120 -26.97 -1.52 7.40
CA HIS A 120 -27.20 -2.83 8.02
C HIS A 120 -27.09 -2.82 9.55
N ILE A 121 -26.68 -1.70 10.15
CA ILE A 121 -26.49 -1.56 11.59
C ILE A 121 -27.80 -1.09 12.22
N GLN A 122 -28.26 -1.78 13.27
CA GLN A 122 -29.51 -1.42 13.95
C GLN A 122 -29.36 -0.11 14.73
N ASP A 123 -30.42 0.69 14.78
CA ASP A 123 -30.46 1.99 15.48
C ASP A 123 -30.00 1.90 16.93
N LYS A 124 -30.41 0.85 17.65
CA LYS A 124 -29.96 0.61 19.03
C LYS A 124 -28.44 0.46 19.10
N GLN A 125 -27.83 -0.25 18.15
CA GLN A 125 -26.38 -0.44 18.08
C GLN A 125 -25.69 0.88 17.76
N LYS A 126 -26.23 1.67 16.82
CA LYS A 126 -25.78 3.03 16.49
C LYS A 126 -25.70 3.93 17.75
N ILE A 127 -26.79 3.96 18.53
CA ILE A 127 -26.89 4.76 19.76
C ILE A 127 -25.94 4.24 20.85
N ASP A 128 -25.85 2.92 21.04
CA ASP A 128 -24.98 2.33 22.07
C ASP A 128 -23.48 2.60 21.80
N MET A 129 -23.09 2.68 20.52
CA MET A 129 -21.73 3.03 20.11
C MET A 129 -21.35 4.46 20.50
N LEU A 130 -22.21 5.44 20.16
CA LEU A 130 -21.97 6.85 20.50
C LEU A 130 -22.00 7.10 22.02
N ASN A 131 -22.74 6.27 22.76
CA ASN A 131 -22.76 6.31 24.23
C ASN A 131 -21.46 5.85 24.91
N SER A 132 -20.52 5.29 24.15
CA SER A 132 -19.23 4.82 24.65
C SER A 132 -18.07 5.50 23.90
N PRO A 133 -17.79 6.80 24.13
CA PRO A 133 -16.90 7.59 23.27
C PRO A 133 -15.52 6.99 23.04
N ASN A 134 -14.90 6.46 24.11
CA ASN A 134 -13.58 5.84 24.05
C ASN A 134 -13.53 4.54 23.23
N MET A 135 -14.68 3.90 23.02
CA MET A 135 -14.82 2.64 22.28
C MET A 135 -15.56 2.83 20.95
N ALA A 136 -16.12 4.01 20.69
CA ALA A 136 -16.99 4.26 19.54
C ALA A 136 -16.32 3.86 18.22
N LEU A 137 -15.10 4.33 17.95
CA LEU A 137 -14.35 3.95 16.74
C LEU A 137 -14.09 2.44 16.62
N ARG A 138 -13.81 1.77 17.73
CA ARG A 138 -13.57 0.31 17.74
C ARG A 138 -14.85 -0.44 17.44
N ALA A 139 -15.94 -0.04 18.06
CA ALA A 139 -17.25 -0.62 17.83
C ALA A 139 -17.70 -0.39 16.38
N MET A 140 -17.53 0.83 15.85
CA MET A 140 -17.80 1.16 14.45
C MET A 140 -17.01 0.26 13.50
N LEU A 141 -15.70 0.09 13.74
CA LEU A 141 -14.87 -0.83 12.96
C LEU A 141 -15.44 -2.26 12.96
N GLU A 142 -15.86 -2.75 14.13
CA GLU A 142 -16.41 -4.11 14.26
C GLU A 142 -17.74 -4.27 13.51
N TYR A 143 -18.67 -3.33 13.63
CA TYR A 143 -19.98 -3.41 13.00
C TYR A 143 -19.94 -3.19 11.49
N VAL A 144 -19.05 -2.31 11.01
CA VAL A 144 -18.88 -2.04 9.58
C VAL A 144 -18.11 -3.18 8.92
N HIS A 145 -16.95 -3.57 9.46
CA HIS A 145 -16.01 -4.45 8.72
C HIS A 145 -15.90 -5.89 9.26
N PHE A 146 -16.32 -6.16 10.49
CA PHE A 146 -16.13 -7.47 11.14
C PHE A 146 -17.42 -8.12 11.63
N ASN A 147 -18.56 -7.69 11.09
CA ASN A 147 -19.85 -8.28 11.42
C ASN A 147 -19.96 -9.70 10.83
N ALA A 148 -20.15 -10.69 11.70
CA ALA A 148 -20.23 -12.10 11.30
C ALA A 148 -21.48 -12.41 10.48
N ASN A 149 -22.57 -11.67 10.69
CA ASN A 149 -23.83 -11.85 9.97
C ASN A 149 -23.81 -11.19 8.58
N LYS A 150 -22.77 -10.37 8.32
CA LYS A 150 -22.67 -9.50 7.16
C LYS A 150 -21.28 -9.64 6.50
N PRO A 151 -20.95 -10.83 5.98
CA PRO A 151 -19.64 -11.09 5.37
C PRO A 151 -19.36 -10.23 4.13
N GLU A 152 -20.39 -9.66 3.50
CA GLU A 152 -20.27 -8.76 2.34
C GLU A 152 -19.44 -7.49 2.61
N PHE A 153 -19.41 -7.01 3.86
CA PHE A 153 -18.64 -5.83 4.27
C PHE A 153 -17.24 -6.16 4.82
N GLN A 154 -16.83 -7.43 4.80
CA GLN A 154 -15.50 -7.86 5.27
C GLN A 154 -14.42 -7.53 4.23
N ASN A 155 -14.16 -6.25 4.07
CA ASN A 155 -13.40 -5.64 2.98
C ASN A 155 -11.99 -5.15 3.39
N ILE A 156 -11.57 -5.37 4.65
CA ILE A 156 -10.23 -4.96 5.16
C ILE A 156 -9.62 -6.02 6.08
N LYS A 157 -8.31 -6.25 5.96
CA LYS A 157 -7.55 -7.21 6.79
C LYS A 157 -6.12 -6.73 7.03
N TRP A 158 -5.69 -6.74 8.28
CA TRP A 158 -4.28 -6.54 8.62
C TRP A 158 -3.67 -7.86 9.09
N THR A 159 -2.85 -8.49 8.25
CA THR A 159 -2.37 -9.87 8.49
C THR A 159 -0.99 -9.94 9.15
N ASN A 160 -0.14 -8.92 8.99
CA ASN A 160 1.20 -8.86 9.54
C ASN A 160 1.52 -7.46 10.06
N MET A 161 1.66 -7.30 11.37
CA MET A 161 1.96 -6.01 12.00
C MET A 161 3.35 -5.45 11.65
N GLN A 162 4.30 -6.30 11.26
CA GLN A 162 5.67 -5.88 10.95
C GLN A 162 5.76 -5.24 9.55
N LYS A 163 4.88 -5.63 8.63
CA LYS A 163 4.86 -5.07 7.28
C LYS A 163 3.98 -3.82 7.25
N PRO A 164 4.39 -2.75 6.56
CA PRO A 164 3.59 -1.54 6.40
C PRO A 164 2.50 -1.73 5.33
N LEU A 165 1.85 -2.90 5.31
CA LEU A 165 0.88 -3.28 4.28
C LEU A 165 -0.41 -3.80 4.92
N ILE A 166 -1.54 -3.35 4.38
CA ILE A 166 -2.90 -3.81 4.72
C ILE A 166 -3.55 -4.37 3.45
N LEU A 167 -4.37 -5.41 3.61
CA LEU A 167 -5.19 -5.94 2.52
C LEU A 167 -6.55 -5.26 2.54
N THR A 168 -6.94 -4.66 1.42
CA THR A 168 -8.25 -4.03 1.22
C THR A 168 -8.93 -4.66 0.02
N LYS A 169 -10.27 -4.71 0.01
CA LYS A 169 -11.04 -5.13 -1.16
C LYS A 169 -11.21 -3.93 -2.09
N ARG A 170 -10.60 -3.96 -3.28
CA ARG A 170 -10.77 -2.93 -4.31
C ARG A 170 -11.13 -3.60 -5.63
N GLY A 171 -11.89 -2.90 -6.48
CA GLY A 171 -12.37 -3.45 -7.75
C GLY A 171 -11.27 -3.81 -8.75
N ASP A 172 -10.08 -3.23 -8.58
CA ASP A 172 -8.88 -3.44 -9.39
C ASP A 172 -7.89 -4.48 -8.81
N GLY A 173 -8.18 -5.05 -7.64
CA GLY A 173 -7.32 -5.99 -6.94
C GLY A 173 -7.34 -7.43 -7.51
N ILE A 174 -6.31 -8.21 -7.20
CA ILE A 174 -6.24 -9.65 -7.57
C ILE A 174 -7.23 -10.42 -6.68
N ASP A 175 -8.17 -11.13 -7.29
CA ASP A 175 -9.35 -11.69 -6.60
C ASP A 175 -10.11 -10.62 -5.79
N GLY A 176 -10.06 -9.37 -6.26
CA GLY A 176 -10.61 -8.18 -5.62
C GLY A 176 -9.84 -7.70 -4.40
N TRP A 177 -8.66 -8.25 -4.06
CA TRP A 177 -7.82 -7.77 -2.96
C TRP A 177 -6.62 -6.96 -3.47
N SER A 178 -6.38 -5.81 -2.85
CA SER A 178 -5.23 -4.93 -3.07
C SER A 178 -4.36 -4.87 -1.83
N LEU A 179 -3.04 -4.67 -2.04
CA LEU A 179 -2.04 -4.47 -1.00
C LEU A 179 -1.76 -2.98 -0.90
N ASP A 180 -2.30 -2.34 0.13
CA ASP A 180 -2.20 -0.89 0.32
C ASP A 180 -1.23 -0.53 1.44
N ASN A 181 -0.76 0.72 1.43
CA ASN A 181 0.07 1.28 2.50
C ASN A 181 -0.72 1.33 3.81
N ARG A 182 -0.16 0.76 4.88
CA ARG A 182 -0.79 0.69 6.20
C ARG A 182 -1.23 2.05 6.72
N ASP A 183 -0.35 3.04 6.71
CA ASP A 183 -0.62 4.32 7.38
C ASP A 183 -1.71 5.09 6.63
N GLU A 184 -1.62 5.14 5.30
CA GLU A 184 -2.62 5.75 4.43
C GLU A 184 -3.99 5.06 4.56
N THR A 185 -4.03 3.72 4.54
CA THR A 185 -5.28 2.97 4.72
C THR A 185 -5.88 3.17 6.11
N LEU A 186 -5.07 3.27 7.17
CA LEU A 186 -5.57 3.53 8.52
C LEU A 186 -6.13 4.95 8.65
N GLU A 187 -5.54 5.92 7.98
CA GLU A 187 -6.09 7.29 7.90
C GLU A 187 -7.41 7.33 7.14
N GLU A 188 -7.50 6.69 5.97
CA GLU A 188 -8.72 6.54 5.18
C GLU A 188 -9.83 5.84 5.99
N LEU A 189 -9.51 4.69 6.60
CA LEU A 189 -10.41 3.94 7.47
C LEU A 189 -10.92 4.81 8.62
N THR A 190 -10.02 5.48 9.34
CA THR A 190 -10.42 6.28 10.51
C THR A 190 -11.33 7.41 10.08
N ARG A 191 -11.03 8.09 8.97
CA ARG A 191 -11.86 9.15 8.41
C ARG A 191 -13.26 8.65 8.06
N ASN A 192 -13.37 7.51 7.38
CA ASN A 192 -14.66 6.93 7.02
C ASN A 192 -15.50 6.58 8.27
N LEU A 193 -14.88 5.97 9.29
CA LEU A 193 -15.58 5.65 10.54
C LEU A 193 -16.03 6.90 11.30
N VAL A 194 -15.22 7.97 11.32
CA VAL A 194 -15.58 9.25 11.93
C VAL A 194 -16.75 9.90 11.19
N ASN A 195 -16.76 9.86 9.85
CA ASN A 195 -17.88 10.38 9.06
C ASN A 195 -19.17 9.64 9.39
N PHE A 196 -19.14 8.31 9.49
CA PHE A 196 -20.32 7.56 9.92
C PHE A 196 -20.76 7.90 11.35
N MET A 197 -19.83 8.21 12.25
CA MET A 197 -20.18 8.68 13.60
C MET A 197 -20.86 10.06 13.57
N ASP A 198 -20.41 10.94 12.69
CA ASP A 198 -21.00 12.27 12.45
C ASP A 198 -22.42 12.14 11.89
N GLU A 199 -22.61 11.27 10.88
CA GLU A 199 -23.92 10.95 10.30
C GLU A 199 -24.89 10.40 11.35
N ILE A 200 -24.47 9.45 12.18
CA ILE A 200 -25.30 8.89 13.27
C ILE A 200 -25.64 9.97 14.29
N ARG A 201 -24.68 10.86 14.61
CA ARG A 201 -24.94 11.98 15.52
C ARG A 201 -25.97 12.93 14.92
N ASP A 202 -25.91 13.24 13.64
CA ASP A 202 -26.87 14.16 13.02
C ASP A 202 -28.26 13.51 12.86
N GLU A 203 -28.32 12.21 12.59
CA GLU A 203 -29.56 11.45 12.46
C GLU A 203 -30.30 11.29 13.80
N TYR A 204 -29.57 10.95 14.87
CA TYR A 204 -30.20 10.63 16.16
C TYR A 204 -29.99 11.70 17.23
N GLY A 205 -28.96 12.53 17.15
CA GLY A 205 -28.35 13.34 18.22
C GLY A 205 -29.14 14.52 18.77
N GLY A 206 -30.47 14.42 18.82
CA GLY A 206 -31.25 15.13 19.82
C GLY A 206 -30.76 14.84 21.25
N SER A 207 -31.24 15.63 22.22
CA SER A 207 -30.78 15.63 23.62
C SER A 207 -30.84 14.28 24.35
N ASP A 208 -31.52 13.27 23.80
CA ASP A 208 -31.79 11.97 24.42
C ASP A 208 -30.90 10.81 23.95
N VAL A 209 -29.98 11.01 23.00
CA VAL A 209 -29.09 9.92 22.53
C VAL A 209 -28.01 9.59 23.54
N PHE A 210 -27.47 10.60 24.20
CA PHE A 210 -26.36 10.44 25.12
C PHE A 210 -26.87 10.29 26.54
N LYS A 211 -26.50 9.17 27.18
CA LYS A 211 -26.73 8.91 28.61
C LYS A 211 -26.15 10.01 29.50
N ASN A 212 -25.12 10.72 29.03
CA ASN A 212 -24.49 11.83 29.72
C ASN A 212 -24.02 12.87 28.70
N LYS A 213 -24.28 14.16 28.96
CA LYS A 213 -23.81 15.30 28.15
C LYS A 213 -22.31 15.24 27.82
N THR A 214 -21.48 14.83 28.77
CA THR A 214 -20.01 14.71 28.59
C THR A 214 -19.61 13.66 27.55
N ASN A 215 -20.47 12.70 27.23
CA ASN A 215 -20.20 11.74 26.17
C ASN A 215 -20.36 12.37 24.79
N GLY A 216 -21.39 13.22 24.62
CA GLY A 216 -21.58 13.98 23.38
C GLY A 216 -20.41 14.93 23.11
N GLU A 217 -19.93 15.63 24.14
CA GLU A 217 -18.74 16.49 24.05
C GLU A 217 -17.50 15.71 23.60
N LYS A 218 -17.21 14.56 24.20
CA LYS A 218 -16.06 13.71 23.81
C LYS A 218 -16.15 13.18 22.38
N ILE A 219 -17.36 12.83 21.91
CA ILE A 219 -17.57 12.41 20.53
C ILE A 219 -17.31 13.58 19.58
N ASN A 220 -17.79 14.78 19.92
CA ASN A 220 -17.57 15.98 19.12
C ASN A 220 -16.09 16.36 19.07
N ASP A 221 -15.39 16.33 20.21
CA ASP A 221 -13.95 16.57 20.28
C ASP A 221 -13.18 15.60 19.38
N LEU A 222 -13.57 14.32 19.40
CA LEU A 222 -12.98 13.30 18.54
C LEU A 222 -13.25 13.59 17.06
N ILE A 223 -14.50 13.84 16.68
CA ILE A 223 -14.88 14.15 15.28
C ILE A 223 -14.10 15.37 14.79
N GLN A 224 -14.04 16.42 15.61
CA GLN A 224 -13.32 17.65 15.30
C GLN A 224 -11.83 17.37 15.07
N ILE A 225 -11.13 16.77 16.05
CA ILE A 225 -9.68 16.49 15.94
C ILE A 225 -9.36 15.63 14.71
N MET A 226 -10.21 14.65 14.40
CA MET A 226 -9.97 13.75 13.28
C MET A 226 -10.19 14.42 11.92
N ASN A 227 -11.14 15.35 11.82
CA ASN A 227 -11.45 16.09 10.59
C ASN A 227 -10.57 17.33 10.37
N THR A 228 -9.94 17.86 11.42
CA THR A 228 -9.02 18.99 11.29
C THR A 228 -7.73 18.57 10.56
N PRO A 229 -7.28 19.36 9.56
CA PRO A 229 -5.99 19.16 8.91
C PRO A 229 -4.85 19.23 9.92
N ASP A 230 -3.79 18.44 9.71
CA ASP A 230 -2.66 18.42 10.63
C ASP A 230 -2.00 19.81 10.75
N GLU A 231 -2.00 20.62 9.71
CA GLU A 231 -1.43 21.99 9.75
C GLU A 231 -2.07 22.88 10.83
N ASP A 232 -3.36 22.67 11.09
CA ASP A 232 -4.16 23.47 12.03
C ASP A 232 -4.19 22.88 13.45
N LEU A 233 -3.59 21.71 13.66
CA LEU A 233 -3.54 21.04 14.96
C LEU A 233 -2.29 21.43 15.76
N SER A 234 -2.48 21.64 17.07
CA SER A 234 -1.37 21.75 18.01
C SER A 234 -0.59 20.44 18.14
N ASP A 235 0.68 20.48 18.56
CA ASP A 235 1.49 19.27 18.73
C ASP A 235 0.86 18.21 19.66
N PRO A 236 0.21 18.59 20.79
CA PRO A 236 -0.54 17.63 21.60
C PRO A 236 -1.69 16.96 20.85
N GLU A 237 -2.43 17.70 20.01
CA GLU A 237 -3.56 17.18 19.25
C GLU A 237 -3.11 16.28 18.10
N LYS A 238 -2.05 16.64 17.38
CA LYS A 238 -1.39 15.77 16.39
C LYS A 238 -0.98 14.44 17.01
N LYS A 239 -0.36 14.51 18.20
CA LYS A 239 0.03 13.33 18.96
C LYS A 239 -1.18 12.51 19.37
N HIS A 240 -2.26 13.14 19.81
CA HIS A 240 -3.50 12.47 20.16
C HIS A 240 -4.13 11.76 18.96
N LYS A 241 -4.30 12.45 17.82
CA LYS A 241 -4.79 11.91 16.55
C LYS A 241 -4.00 10.66 16.13
N LYS A 242 -2.68 10.76 16.12
CA LYS A 242 -1.79 9.62 15.81
C LYS A 242 -1.96 8.45 16.80
N GLN A 243 -2.15 8.74 18.09
CA GLN A 243 -2.42 7.69 19.09
C GLN A 243 -3.76 7.00 18.86
N VAL A 244 -4.81 7.74 18.48
CA VAL A 244 -6.13 7.19 18.15
C VAL A 244 -6.03 6.25 16.95
N ILE A 245 -5.41 6.69 15.85
CA ILE A 245 -5.22 5.89 14.64
C ILE A 245 -4.43 4.61 14.95
N ASN A 246 -3.32 4.73 15.69
CA ASN A 246 -2.51 3.57 16.08
C ASN A 246 -3.30 2.57 16.95
N LYS A 247 -4.10 3.06 17.91
CA LYS A 247 -4.95 2.20 18.75
C LYS A 247 -6.02 1.50 17.92
N LEU A 248 -6.58 2.17 16.92
CA LEU A 248 -7.54 1.58 15.99
C LEU A 248 -6.86 0.51 15.12
N GLY A 249 -5.66 0.77 14.60
CA GLY A 249 -4.89 -0.21 13.85
C GLY A 249 -4.59 -1.48 14.65
N VAL A 250 -4.16 -1.34 15.92
CA VAL A 250 -3.95 -2.51 16.80
C VAL A 250 -5.23 -3.32 16.95
N HIS A 251 -6.38 -2.64 17.08
CA HIS A 251 -7.70 -3.28 17.17
C HIS A 251 -8.07 -4.01 15.87
N LEU A 252 -7.87 -3.38 14.71
CA LEU A 252 -8.06 -3.99 13.38
C LEU A 252 -7.28 -5.30 13.23
N TYR A 253 -6.01 -5.30 13.67
CA TYR A 253 -5.19 -6.51 13.66
C TYR A 253 -5.77 -7.61 14.56
N GLN A 254 -6.24 -7.25 15.76
CA GLN A 254 -6.87 -8.19 16.69
C GLN A 254 -8.15 -8.80 16.09
N CYS A 255 -9.03 -7.97 15.49
CA CYS A 255 -10.23 -8.44 14.80
C CYS A 255 -9.89 -9.41 13.66
N THR A 256 -8.89 -9.05 12.83
CA THR A 256 -8.42 -9.91 11.72
C THR A 256 -7.92 -11.27 12.24
N LYS A 257 -7.18 -11.29 13.35
CA LYS A 257 -6.68 -12.53 13.96
C LYS A 257 -7.79 -13.37 14.56
N ALA A 258 -8.73 -12.76 15.29
CA ALA A 258 -9.88 -13.44 15.88
C ALA A 258 -10.75 -14.10 14.81
N GLN A 259 -10.92 -13.45 13.66
CA GLN A 259 -11.68 -14.01 12.53
C GLN A 259 -11.01 -15.23 11.89
N LYS A 260 -9.66 -15.27 11.83
CA LYS A 260 -8.91 -16.44 11.35
C LYS A 260 -9.08 -17.65 12.26
N ASN A 261 -9.13 -17.44 13.57
CA ASN A 261 -9.24 -18.53 14.56
C ASN A 261 -10.65 -19.15 14.66
N LYS A 262 -11.67 -18.52 14.03
CA LYS A 262 -13.05 -19.01 14.02
C LYS A 262 -13.39 -19.89 12.78
N LYS A 263 -12.46 -20.02 11.83
CA LYS A 263 -12.56 -20.89 10.65
C LYS A 263 -11.78 -22.17 10.88
#